data_AF-A0A820BHF5-F1
#
_entry.id   AF-A0A820BHF5-F1
#
_cell.length_a   1.000
_cell.length_b   1.000
_cell.length_c   1.000
_cell.angle_alpha   90.00
_cell.angle_beta   90.00
_cell.angle_gamma   90.00
#
_symmetry.space_group_name_H-M   'P 1'
#
loop_
_entity.id
_entity.type
_entity.pdbx_description
1 polymer ?
#
loop_
_entity_poly.entity_id
_entity_poly.type
_entity_poly.pdbx_seq_one_letter_code
_entity_poly.pdbx_strand_id
1 'polypeptide(L)'
;MNKDIELRVQHRSSRLIIPDVEDSKEVGPIIDYADEPLLPLVDACRPLVPIIFNILAYVSSALQSTPDTPSDGLTRDESASIFLYTMEWEDEHRSLYSILNETLRTADREQLQPWYKYLKLLLTALVKIPCAPQMTVWRGIKKGLHLEFPRGTSIVWWSFSSCTTTLPVLENDLYLGYEGACLYPKKTELPKRRWYNKKRFIIPFSLLTAIMIVAIVLGATLGSRSTATASDGKCSSFVRKDGWDIPDNDILSSPVHEPDYASCCKQCQATLECISFTFQPSSQLCWPKRSMGGGRNTTGDTITGYNPNMCHEFLRKEAWDIPGNDILTSPVLQPDYASCCSQCQATLECTAFTYSPSSQQCSLKKSKDSGRNSTDDTTTGYLGK
;
A
#
# COMPACT_ATOMS: atom_id res chain seq x y z
N MET A 1 -5.70 -24.63 11.94
CA MET A 1 -4.29 -24.54 11.51
C MET A 1 -4.10 -24.60 10.00
N ASN A 2 -4.62 -25.60 9.26
CA ASN A 2 -4.56 -25.56 7.77
C ASN A 2 -5.66 -24.69 7.12
N LYS A 3 -6.88 -24.66 7.68
CA LYS A 3 -7.98 -23.83 7.15
C LYS A 3 -7.71 -22.33 7.23
N ASP A 4 -7.05 -21.87 8.29
CA ASP A 4 -6.77 -20.45 8.51
C ASP A 4 -5.67 -19.91 7.59
N ILE A 5 -4.74 -20.79 7.17
CA ILE A 5 -3.70 -20.48 6.20
C ILE A 5 -4.28 -20.49 4.78
N GLU A 6 -5.13 -21.45 4.44
CA GLU A 6 -5.84 -21.47 3.15
C GLU A 6 -6.75 -20.25 2.98
N LEU A 7 -7.51 -19.86 4.02
CA LEU A 7 -8.31 -18.64 4.01
C LEU A 7 -7.43 -17.39 3.81
N ARG A 8 -6.32 -17.25 4.56
CA ARG A 8 -5.38 -16.12 4.40
C ARG A 8 -4.75 -16.03 3.01
N VAL A 9 -4.47 -17.16 2.36
CA VAL A 9 -3.94 -17.21 0.98
C VAL A 9 -5.03 -16.85 -0.03
N GLN A 10 -6.27 -17.26 0.20
CA GLN A 10 -7.42 -16.94 -0.65
C GLN A 10 -7.76 -15.44 -0.64
N HIS A 11 -7.55 -14.76 0.49
CA HIS A 11 -7.81 -13.32 0.68
C HIS A 11 -6.78 -12.39 0.02
N ARG A 12 -5.51 -12.80 -0.14
CA ARG A 12 -4.46 -11.99 -0.80
C ARG A 12 -4.62 -11.81 -2.32
N SER A 13 -5.51 -12.57 -2.95
CA SER A 13 -5.44 -12.92 -4.38
C SER A 13 -6.52 -12.25 -5.27
N SER A 14 -7.30 -11.32 -4.73
CA SER A 14 -8.50 -10.76 -5.39
C SER A 14 -8.23 -9.87 -6.62
N ARG A 15 -6.97 -9.55 -6.92
CA ARG A 15 -6.57 -8.50 -7.90
C ARG A 15 -6.52 -8.99 -9.34
N LEU A 16 -5.97 -10.17 -9.54
CA LEU A 16 -5.85 -10.80 -10.86
C LEU A 16 -6.93 -11.87 -11.05
N ILE A 17 -7.99 -11.83 -10.25
CA ILE A 17 -8.97 -12.90 -10.14
C ILE A 17 -10.32 -12.26 -9.95
N ILE A 18 -10.99 -12.01 -11.06
CA ILE A 18 -12.35 -11.47 -11.07
C ILE A 18 -13.31 -12.64 -11.29
N PRO A 19 -14.34 -12.81 -10.44
CA PRO A 19 -15.51 -13.57 -10.80
C PRO A 19 -16.43 -12.68 -11.67
N ASP A 20 -16.92 -13.27 -12.75
CA ASP A 20 -18.09 -12.87 -13.53
C ASP A 20 -17.98 -11.98 -14.78
N VAL A 21 -18.99 -12.28 -15.62
CA VAL A 21 -19.27 -11.97 -17.02
C VAL A 21 -19.88 -10.57 -17.13
N GLU A 22 -19.60 -9.86 -18.22
CA GLU A 22 -20.24 -8.58 -18.52
C GLU A 22 -21.74 -8.78 -18.83
N ASP A 23 -22.62 -7.96 -18.26
CA ASP A 23 -24.06 -8.06 -18.52
C ASP A 23 -24.34 -7.67 -19.98
N SER A 24 -24.94 -8.58 -20.74
CA SER A 24 -25.09 -8.55 -22.21
C SER A 24 -26.05 -7.49 -22.76
N LYS A 25 -26.42 -6.47 -21.97
CA LYS A 25 -27.29 -5.38 -22.42
C LYS A 25 -26.44 -4.40 -23.22
N GLU A 26 -26.89 -4.05 -24.43
CA GLU A 26 -26.30 -2.97 -25.22
C GLU A 26 -26.51 -1.64 -24.48
N VAL A 27 -25.53 -1.24 -23.70
CA VAL A 27 -25.52 0.05 -22.99
C VAL A 27 -24.60 1.01 -23.74
N GLY A 28 -25.02 2.27 -23.86
CA GLY A 28 -24.24 3.32 -24.53
C GLY A 28 -22.87 3.57 -23.87
N PRO A 29 -21.99 4.33 -24.57
CA PRO A 29 -20.67 4.69 -24.05
C PRO A 29 -20.80 5.51 -22.76
N ILE A 30 -19.85 5.31 -21.84
CA ILE A 30 -19.73 6.11 -20.62
C ILE A 30 -19.01 7.40 -21.01
N ILE A 31 -19.74 8.51 -21.13
CA ILE A 31 -19.19 9.80 -21.60
C ILE A 31 -19.26 10.90 -20.55
N ASP A 32 -20.15 10.78 -19.57
CA ASP A 32 -20.47 11.86 -18.62
C ASP A 32 -19.27 12.24 -17.73
N TYR A 33 -18.32 11.32 -17.53
CA TYR A 33 -17.07 11.62 -16.82
C TYR A 33 -16.24 12.69 -17.54
N ALA A 34 -16.41 12.88 -18.85
CA ALA A 34 -15.63 13.83 -19.63
C ALA A 34 -15.91 15.29 -19.24
N ASP A 35 -17.13 15.57 -18.78
CA ASP A 35 -17.60 16.90 -18.40
C ASP A 35 -17.19 17.29 -16.97
N GLU A 36 -16.72 16.34 -16.16
CA GLU A 36 -16.18 16.64 -14.84
C GLU A 36 -14.88 17.47 -14.93
N PRO A 37 -14.67 18.43 -14.00
CA PRO A 37 -13.41 19.14 -13.91
C PRO A 37 -12.27 18.18 -13.53
N LEU A 38 -11.06 18.48 -14.00
CA LEU A 38 -9.87 17.79 -13.51
C LEU A 38 -9.57 18.27 -12.09
N LEU A 39 -9.52 17.33 -11.14
CA LEU A 39 -9.37 17.61 -9.70
C LEU A 39 -8.15 16.89 -9.12
N PRO A 40 -7.56 17.38 -8.01
CA PRO A 40 -6.60 16.62 -7.22
C PRO A 40 -7.18 15.27 -6.77
N LEU A 41 -6.31 14.28 -6.54
CA LEU A 41 -6.73 12.90 -6.27
C LEU A 41 -7.66 12.80 -5.06
N VAL A 42 -7.38 13.57 -4.00
CA VAL A 42 -8.21 13.62 -2.78
C VAL A 42 -9.64 14.06 -3.10
N ASP A 43 -9.79 15.11 -3.91
CA ASP A 43 -11.10 15.65 -4.27
C ASP A 43 -11.83 14.75 -5.28
N ALA A 44 -11.08 14.13 -6.19
CA ALA A 44 -11.60 13.18 -7.16
C ALA A 44 -12.16 11.91 -6.50
N CYS A 45 -11.56 11.47 -5.39
CA CYS A 45 -12.00 10.31 -4.61
C CYS A 45 -13.04 10.64 -3.52
N ARG A 46 -13.32 11.91 -3.22
CA ARG A 46 -14.27 12.30 -2.16
C ARG A 46 -15.67 11.66 -2.33
N PRO A 47 -16.27 11.57 -3.53
CA PRO A 47 -17.56 10.89 -3.69
C PRO A 47 -17.53 9.38 -3.46
N LEU A 48 -16.34 8.76 -3.42
CA LEU A 48 -16.17 7.32 -3.23
C LEU A 48 -16.09 6.93 -1.74
N VAL A 49 -15.99 7.88 -0.82
CA VAL A 49 -15.96 7.65 0.63
C VAL A 49 -17.10 6.75 1.14
N PRO A 50 -18.38 6.93 0.74
CA PRO A 50 -19.45 6.03 1.19
C PRO A 50 -19.45 4.65 0.51
N ILE A 51 -18.65 4.45 -0.55
CA ILE A 51 -18.66 3.23 -1.38
C ILE A 51 -17.47 2.32 -1.02
N ILE A 52 -16.32 2.93 -0.78
CA ILE A 52 -15.05 2.23 -0.61
C ILE A 52 -14.53 2.49 0.80
N PHE A 53 -14.42 1.41 1.57
CA PHE A 53 -13.88 1.47 2.91
C PHE A 53 -12.46 2.05 2.91
N ASN A 54 -12.23 3.04 3.79
CA ASN A 54 -10.93 3.67 4.03
C ASN A 54 -10.24 4.27 2.79
N ILE A 55 -10.99 4.66 1.76
CA ILE A 55 -10.41 5.15 0.49
C ILE A 55 -9.45 6.32 0.65
N LEU A 56 -9.69 7.24 1.59
CA LEU A 56 -8.81 8.41 1.80
C LEU A 56 -7.44 8.03 2.36
N ALA A 57 -7.34 6.94 3.14
CA ALA A 57 -6.05 6.42 3.57
C ALA A 57 -5.28 5.84 2.38
N TYR A 58 -5.94 5.06 1.52
CA TYR A 58 -5.32 4.53 0.30
C TYR A 58 -4.90 5.63 -0.67
N VAL A 59 -5.71 6.69 -0.82
CA VAL A 59 -5.33 7.90 -1.57
C VAL A 59 -4.07 8.54 -0.98
N SER A 60 -3.99 8.67 0.33
CA SER A 60 -2.83 9.23 1.01
C SER A 60 -1.58 8.38 0.79
N SER A 61 -1.70 7.05 0.89
CA SER A 61 -0.60 6.12 0.58
C SER A 61 -0.15 6.24 -0.86
N ALA A 62 -1.08 6.33 -1.81
CA ALA A 62 -0.76 6.50 -3.22
C ALA A 62 0.00 7.81 -3.49
N LEU A 63 -0.42 8.92 -2.86
CA LEU A 63 0.28 10.21 -2.96
C LEU A 63 1.66 10.18 -2.31
N GLN A 64 1.83 9.49 -1.18
CA GLN A 64 3.13 9.37 -0.49
C GLN A 64 4.12 8.49 -1.28
N SER A 65 3.62 7.46 -1.95
CA SER A 65 4.43 6.61 -2.84
C SER A 65 4.70 7.26 -4.21
N THR A 66 4.05 8.38 -4.52
CA THR A 66 4.25 9.09 -5.79
C THR A 66 5.15 10.32 -5.60
N PRO A 67 6.25 10.45 -6.37
CA PRO A 67 7.11 11.62 -6.32
C PRO A 67 6.35 12.92 -6.60
N ASP A 68 6.75 14.03 -5.95
CA ASP A 68 6.13 15.34 -6.16
C ASP A 68 6.21 15.83 -7.61
N THR A 69 7.21 15.36 -8.36
CA THR A 69 7.39 15.67 -9.78
C THR A 69 7.72 14.39 -10.55
N PRO A 70 6.72 13.69 -11.09
CA PRO A 70 6.93 12.52 -11.94
C PRO A 70 7.75 12.88 -13.19
N SER A 71 8.64 11.98 -13.62
CA SER A 71 9.55 12.21 -14.75
C SER A 71 8.94 11.88 -16.12
N ASP A 72 7.71 11.38 -16.15
CA ASP A 72 6.99 10.87 -17.32
C ASP A 72 5.96 11.86 -17.90
N GLY A 73 5.95 13.11 -17.40
CA GLY A 73 5.05 14.16 -17.86
C GLY A 73 3.64 14.10 -17.25
N LEU A 74 3.40 13.16 -16.33
CA LEU A 74 2.20 13.14 -15.49
C LEU A 74 2.32 14.14 -14.34
N THR A 75 1.19 14.67 -13.89
CA THR A 75 1.14 15.33 -12.58
C THR A 75 1.24 14.29 -11.47
N ARG A 76 1.58 14.74 -10.25
CA ARG A 76 1.59 13.87 -9.07
C ARG A 76 0.24 13.17 -8.87
N ASP A 77 -0.87 13.89 -8.96
CA ASP A 77 -2.22 13.33 -8.79
C ASP A 77 -2.58 12.34 -9.90
N GLU A 78 -2.17 12.58 -11.13
CA GLU A 78 -2.35 11.66 -12.26
C GLU A 78 -1.60 10.35 -12.03
N SER A 79 -0.31 10.42 -11.70
CA SER A 79 0.50 9.23 -11.39
C SER A 79 -0.04 8.50 -10.15
N ALA A 80 -0.42 9.24 -9.10
CA ALA A 80 -0.99 8.66 -7.89
C ALA A 80 -2.36 8.00 -8.15
N SER A 81 -3.15 8.49 -9.11
CA SER A 81 -4.43 7.85 -9.48
C SER A 81 -4.22 6.46 -10.09
N ILE A 82 -3.18 6.29 -10.90
CA ILE A 82 -2.77 5.00 -11.49
C ILE A 82 -2.19 4.10 -10.41
N PHE A 83 -1.36 4.66 -9.52
CA PHE A 83 -0.85 3.91 -8.37
C PHE A 83 -2.00 3.41 -7.50
N LEU A 84 -2.97 4.25 -7.13
CA LEU A 84 -4.15 3.87 -6.35
C LEU A 84 -4.95 2.74 -7.01
N TYR A 85 -5.09 2.79 -8.34
CA TYR A 85 -5.75 1.74 -9.11
C TYR A 85 -4.99 0.40 -9.08
N THR A 86 -3.67 0.42 -8.95
CA THR A 86 -2.80 -0.77 -9.10
C THR A 86 -2.21 -1.29 -7.79
N MET A 87 -2.08 -0.45 -6.76
CA MET A 87 -1.39 -0.72 -5.50
C MET A 87 -2.07 -1.82 -4.71
N GLU A 88 -1.30 -2.58 -3.90
CA GLU A 88 -1.79 -3.62 -2.98
C GLU A 88 -2.67 -3.10 -1.84
N TRP A 89 -3.72 -3.84 -1.49
CA TRP A 89 -4.70 -3.52 -0.45
C TRP A 89 -4.68 -4.73 0.47
N GLU A 90 -4.36 -4.50 1.73
CA GLU A 90 -4.08 -5.56 2.71
C GLU A 90 -5.32 -5.91 3.55
N ASP A 91 -6.38 -5.10 3.47
CA ASP A 91 -7.63 -5.31 4.18
C ASP A 91 -8.48 -6.44 3.59
N GLU A 92 -9.36 -7.02 4.41
CA GLU A 92 -10.41 -7.97 3.97
C GLU A 92 -11.44 -7.30 3.03
N HIS A 93 -11.42 -5.97 2.96
CA HIS A 93 -12.32 -5.17 2.14
C HIS A 93 -11.91 -5.16 0.67
N ARG A 94 -12.91 -5.02 -0.20
CA ARG A 94 -12.69 -4.93 -1.64
C ARG A 94 -11.94 -3.65 -2.00
N SER A 95 -10.95 -3.76 -2.89
CA SER A 95 -10.17 -2.62 -3.35
C SER A 95 -10.94 -1.72 -4.32
N LEU A 96 -10.43 -0.49 -4.50
CA LEU A 96 -10.92 0.42 -5.53
C LEU A 96 -10.97 -0.25 -6.91
N TYR A 97 -9.91 -0.96 -7.30
CA TYR A 97 -9.86 -1.75 -8.53
C TYR A 97 -11.05 -2.71 -8.66
N SER A 98 -11.33 -3.46 -7.59
CA SER A 98 -12.34 -4.50 -7.60
C SER A 98 -13.75 -3.91 -7.70
N ILE A 99 -14.03 -2.83 -6.98
CA ILE A 99 -15.36 -2.21 -6.96
C ILE A 99 -15.59 -1.39 -8.24
N LEU A 100 -14.58 -0.64 -8.70
CA LEU A 100 -14.67 0.13 -9.95
C LEU A 100 -14.99 -0.79 -11.13
N ASN A 101 -14.22 -1.87 -11.30
CA ASN A 101 -14.41 -2.75 -12.43
C ASN A 101 -15.75 -3.49 -12.39
N GLU A 102 -16.29 -3.79 -11.20
CA GLU A 102 -17.66 -4.30 -11.07
C GLU A 102 -18.69 -3.25 -11.49
N THR A 103 -18.51 -2.01 -11.04
CA THR A 103 -19.41 -0.90 -11.40
C THR A 103 -19.37 -0.61 -12.89
N LEU A 104 -18.20 -0.70 -13.54
CA LEU A 104 -18.08 -0.52 -15.00
C LEU A 104 -18.86 -1.59 -15.78
N ARG A 105 -19.01 -2.80 -15.22
CA ARG A 105 -19.74 -3.90 -15.85
C ARG A 105 -21.26 -3.82 -15.64
N THR A 106 -21.75 -3.03 -14.68
CA THR A 106 -23.20 -2.92 -14.46
C THR A 106 -23.88 -2.23 -15.63
N ALA A 107 -25.07 -2.73 -16.01
CA ALA A 107 -25.89 -2.08 -17.03
C ALA A 107 -26.48 -0.74 -16.54
N ASP A 108 -26.57 -0.56 -15.22
CA ASP A 108 -27.08 0.65 -14.59
C ASP A 108 -26.00 1.73 -14.51
N ARG A 109 -26.07 2.71 -15.42
CA ARG A 109 -25.07 3.79 -15.53
C ARG A 109 -25.16 4.81 -14.40
N GLU A 110 -26.27 4.90 -13.67
CA GLU A 110 -26.38 5.83 -12.54
C GLU A 110 -25.40 5.46 -11.42
N GLN A 111 -25.07 4.17 -11.27
CA GLN A 111 -24.08 3.70 -10.30
C GLN A 111 -22.65 4.19 -10.59
N LEU A 112 -22.38 4.66 -11.81
CA LEU A 112 -21.08 5.24 -12.18
C LEU A 112 -20.95 6.71 -11.79
N GLN A 113 -22.04 7.40 -11.45
CA GLN A 113 -22.00 8.83 -11.14
C GLN A 113 -20.97 9.20 -10.05
N PRO A 114 -20.83 8.46 -8.94
CA PRO A 114 -19.79 8.75 -7.94
C PRO A 114 -18.35 8.59 -8.46
N TRP A 115 -18.17 7.84 -9.54
CA TRP A 115 -16.86 7.51 -10.12
C TRP A 115 -16.38 8.52 -11.15
N TYR A 116 -17.24 9.39 -11.68
CA TYR A 116 -16.90 10.27 -12.80
C TYR A 116 -15.68 11.15 -12.52
N LYS A 117 -15.55 11.71 -11.32
CA LYS A 117 -14.39 12.54 -10.95
C LYS A 117 -13.09 11.75 -10.91
N TYR A 118 -13.13 10.53 -10.37
CA TYR A 118 -11.96 9.65 -10.36
C TYR A 118 -11.62 9.15 -11.77
N LEU A 119 -12.63 8.77 -12.57
CA LEU A 119 -12.47 8.35 -13.96
C LEU A 119 -11.89 9.46 -14.82
N LYS A 120 -12.32 10.71 -14.63
CA LYS A 120 -11.76 11.89 -15.28
C LYS A 120 -10.26 12.00 -15.04
N LEU A 121 -9.82 11.90 -13.78
CA LEU A 121 -8.41 11.97 -13.41
C LEU A 121 -7.62 10.80 -13.99
N LEU A 122 -8.08 9.56 -13.78
CA LEU A 122 -7.41 8.35 -14.21
C LEU A 122 -7.26 8.29 -15.74
N LEU A 123 -8.32 8.55 -16.49
CA LEU A 123 -8.29 8.49 -17.95
C LEU A 123 -7.45 9.63 -18.55
N THR A 124 -7.46 10.81 -17.93
CA THR A 124 -6.55 11.91 -18.32
C THR A 124 -5.09 11.49 -18.16
N ALA A 125 -4.75 10.80 -17.06
CA ALA A 125 -3.41 10.25 -16.84
C ALA A 125 -3.06 9.19 -17.89
N LEU A 126 -3.94 8.22 -18.12
CA LEU A 126 -3.68 7.11 -19.04
C LEU A 126 -3.48 7.56 -20.49
N VAL A 127 -4.18 8.60 -20.95
CA VAL A 127 -4.02 9.14 -22.32
C VAL A 127 -2.64 9.78 -22.54
N LYS A 128 -1.99 10.27 -21.49
CA LYS A 128 -0.62 10.82 -21.56
C LYS A 128 0.45 9.74 -21.65
N ILE A 129 0.14 8.51 -21.25
CA ILE A 129 1.09 7.39 -21.26
C ILE A 129 1.24 6.84 -22.69
N PRO A 130 2.47 6.63 -23.18
CA PRO A 130 2.69 6.02 -24.49
C PRO A 130 2.01 4.65 -24.60
N CYS A 131 1.28 4.43 -25.70
CA CYS A 131 0.69 3.13 -25.97
C CYS A 131 1.77 2.04 -26.05
N ALA A 132 1.51 0.90 -25.41
CA ALA A 132 2.37 -0.26 -25.55
C ALA A 132 2.40 -0.73 -27.02
N PRO A 133 3.57 -1.14 -27.54
CA PRO A 133 3.64 -1.69 -28.89
C PRO A 133 2.84 -3.00 -28.97
N GLN A 134 2.49 -3.41 -30.18
CA GLN A 134 1.74 -4.65 -30.40
C GLN A 134 2.49 -5.84 -29.80
N MET A 135 1.90 -6.43 -28.76
CA MET A 135 2.48 -7.56 -28.05
C MET A 135 1.41 -8.44 -27.43
N THR A 136 1.80 -9.65 -27.04
CA THR A 136 0.94 -10.52 -26.24
C THR A 136 1.06 -10.14 -24.78
N VAL A 137 -0.08 -9.86 -24.16
CA VAL A 137 -0.22 -9.65 -22.71
C VAL A 137 -1.08 -10.75 -22.12
N TRP A 138 -0.87 -11.04 -20.84
CA TRP A 138 -1.54 -12.10 -20.11
C TRP A 138 -2.32 -11.51 -18.96
N ARG A 139 -3.57 -11.97 -18.80
CA ARG A 139 -4.44 -11.60 -17.67
C ARG A 139 -4.76 -12.86 -16.87
N GLY A 140 -4.66 -12.77 -15.55
CA GLY A 140 -5.12 -13.83 -14.66
C GLY A 140 -6.64 -13.88 -14.62
N ILE A 141 -7.24 -15.06 -14.83
CA ILE A 141 -8.68 -15.30 -14.67
C ILE A 141 -8.89 -16.74 -14.19
N LYS A 142 -9.56 -16.94 -13.05
CA LYS A 142 -9.86 -18.27 -12.48
C LYS A 142 -10.97 -19.03 -13.23
N LYS A 143 -11.70 -18.35 -14.12
CA LYS A 143 -12.79 -18.91 -14.94
C LYS A 143 -12.32 -19.23 -16.36
N GLY A 144 -12.81 -20.33 -16.92
CA GLY A 144 -12.54 -20.71 -18.32
C GLY A 144 -13.40 -19.92 -19.31
N LEU A 145 -12.85 -18.85 -19.89
CA LEU A 145 -13.59 -17.92 -20.76
C LEU A 145 -13.66 -18.31 -22.26
N HIS A 146 -13.11 -19.47 -22.63
CA HIS A 146 -12.99 -19.89 -24.03
C HIS A 146 -14.31 -19.97 -24.82
N LEU A 147 -15.44 -20.16 -24.13
CA LEU A 147 -16.78 -20.18 -24.75
C LEU A 147 -17.40 -18.78 -24.85
N GLU A 148 -16.90 -17.82 -24.06
CA GLU A 148 -17.45 -16.47 -23.95
C GLU A 148 -16.82 -15.50 -24.98
N PHE A 149 -15.64 -15.85 -25.51
CA PHE A 149 -14.93 -15.06 -26.53
C PHE A 149 -14.66 -15.87 -27.81
N PRO A 150 -15.69 -16.19 -28.63
CA PRO A 150 -15.49 -16.84 -29.90
C PRO A 150 -14.61 -15.96 -30.83
N ARG A 151 -13.69 -16.58 -31.55
CA ARG A 151 -12.82 -15.84 -32.46
C ARG A 151 -13.64 -15.10 -33.52
N GLY A 152 -13.37 -13.81 -33.68
CA GLY A 152 -14.03 -12.95 -34.68
C GLY A 152 -15.28 -12.24 -34.16
N THR A 153 -15.66 -12.43 -32.90
CA THR A 153 -16.69 -11.60 -32.29
C THR A 153 -16.13 -10.24 -31.90
N SER A 154 -16.97 -9.22 -32.03
CA SER A 154 -16.73 -7.90 -31.43
C SER A 154 -17.35 -7.89 -30.05
N ILE A 155 -16.62 -7.37 -29.08
CA ILE A 155 -17.06 -7.26 -27.68
C ILE A 155 -16.78 -5.83 -27.21
N VAL A 156 -17.64 -5.31 -26.35
CA VAL A 156 -17.41 -4.03 -25.68
C VAL A 156 -16.88 -4.32 -24.30
N TRP A 157 -15.59 -4.05 -24.10
CA TRP A 157 -14.89 -4.36 -22.87
C TRP A 157 -14.92 -3.17 -21.92
N TRP A 158 -15.84 -3.18 -20.95
CA TRP A 158 -16.07 -2.02 -20.08
C TRP A 158 -15.02 -1.90 -18.97
N SER A 159 -14.55 -3.03 -18.45
CA SER A 159 -13.61 -3.06 -17.33
C SER A 159 -12.18 -2.74 -17.75
N PHE A 160 -11.46 -2.01 -16.91
CA PHE A 160 -10.01 -1.92 -17.05
C PHE A 160 -9.36 -3.29 -16.78
N SER A 161 -8.30 -3.61 -17.52
CA SER A 161 -7.59 -4.89 -17.38
C SER A 161 -6.17 -4.65 -16.86
N SER A 162 -5.82 -5.28 -15.74
CA SER A 162 -4.43 -5.42 -15.32
C SER A 162 -3.83 -6.66 -15.97
N CYS A 163 -2.71 -6.48 -16.68
CA CYS A 163 -2.08 -7.52 -17.50
C CYS A 163 -0.56 -7.53 -17.28
N THR A 164 0.06 -8.69 -17.52
CA THR A 164 1.52 -8.86 -17.50
C THR A 164 2.05 -9.30 -18.86
N THR A 165 3.27 -8.90 -19.20
CA THR A 165 3.99 -9.42 -20.39
C THR A 165 4.70 -10.73 -20.08
N THR A 166 4.84 -11.09 -18.80
CA THR A 166 5.58 -12.28 -18.33
C THR A 166 4.63 -13.31 -17.74
N LEU A 167 4.39 -14.38 -18.50
CA LEU A 167 3.54 -15.49 -18.08
C LEU A 167 3.92 -16.10 -16.71
N PRO A 168 5.21 -16.27 -16.34
CA PRO A 168 5.57 -16.84 -15.05
C PRO A 168 5.04 -16.08 -13.83
N VAL A 169 4.72 -14.79 -13.98
CA VAL A 169 4.09 -14.01 -12.90
C VAL A 169 2.73 -14.60 -12.54
N LEU A 170 1.99 -15.13 -13.51
CA LEU A 170 0.69 -15.74 -13.27
C LEU A 170 0.78 -17.19 -12.77
N GLU A 171 1.88 -17.88 -13.02
CA GLU A 171 2.09 -19.30 -12.64
C GLU A 171 2.34 -19.51 -11.13
N ASN A 172 2.41 -18.43 -10.34
CA ASN A 172 2.53 -18.50 -8.87
C ASN A 172 1.15 -18.71 -8.23
N ASP A 173 1.09 -19.54 -7.18
CA ASP A 173 -0.13 -19.83 -6.38
C ASP A 173 -0.74 -18.58 -5.74
N LEU A 174 0.04 -17.50 -5.57
CA LEU A 174 -0.46 -16.17 -5.16
C LEU A 174 -1.44 -15.56 -6.18
N TYR A 175 -1.33 -15.96 -7.45
CA TYR A 175 -2.18 -15.48 -8.54
C TYR A 175 -3.06 -16.63 -9.05
N LEU A 176 -2.67 -17.31 -10.13
CA LEU A 176 -3.52 -18.38 -10.68
C LEU A 176 -3.20 -19.76 -10.11
N GLY A 177 -1.95 -20.02 -9.72
CA GLY A 177 -1.48 -21.37 -9.38
C GLY A 177 -1.62 -22.37 -10.54
N TYR A 178 -1.14 -23.60 -10.34
CA TYR A 178 -1.14 -24.62 -11.40
C TYR A 178 -2.46 -25.39 -11.56
N GLU A 179 -3.43 -25.25 -10.64
CA GLU A 179 -4.71 -25.96 -10.69
C GLU A 179 -5.89 -25.06 -11.10
N GLY A 180 -6.56 -25.39 -12.21
CA GLY A 180 -7.81 -24.75 -12.65
C GLY A 180 -7.66 -23.42 -13.42
N ALA A 181 -6.45 -22.86 -13.50
CA ALA A 181 -6.17 -21.61 -14.20
C ALA A 181 -6.30 -21.73 -15.73
N CYS A 182 -7.18 -20.93 -16.34
CA CYS A 182 -7.32 -20.86 -17.80
C CYS A 182 -6.54 -19.67 -18.36
N LEU A 183 -5.36 -19.94 -18.93
CA LEU A 183 -4.63 -18.97 -19.75
C LEU A 183 -5.25 -18.94 -21.15
N TYR A 184 -5.65 -17.74 -21.61
CA TYR A 184 -6.20 -17.55 -22.95
C TYR A 184 -5.27 -16.69 -23.81
N PRO A 185 -4.98 -17.10 -25.06
CA PRO A 185 -5.35 -18.38 -25.68
C PRO A 185 -4.55 -19.56 -25.10
N LYS A 186 -5.12 -20.77 -25.15
CA LYS A 186 -4.45 -21.99 -24.70
C LYS A 186 -3.13 -22.14 -25.47
N LYS A 187 -2.07 -22.57 -24.76
CA LYS A 187 -0.72 -22.81 -25.30
C LYS A 187 -0.71 -23.69 -26.56
N THR A 188 -1.75 -24.51 -26.75
CA THR A 188 -1.98 -25.39 -27.92
C THR A 188 -2.45 -24.67 -29.18
N GLU A 189 -2.93 -23.42 -29.08
CA GLU A 189 -3.46 -22.62 -30.20
C GLU A 189 -2.44 -21.57 -30.71
N LEU A 190 -1.31 -21.41 -30.02
CA LEU A 190 -0.20 -20.62 -30.54
C LEU A 190 0.47 -21.41 -31.68
N PRO A 191 0.56 -20.86 -32.91
CA PRO A 191 1.31 -21.51 -33.98
C PRO A 191 2.74 -21.72 -33.46
N LYS A 192 3.21 -22.98 -33.50
CA LYS A 192 4.55 -23.40 -33.06
C LYS A 192 5.63 -22.56 -33.76
N ARG A 193 5.93 -21.38 -33.23
CA ARG A 193 7.03 -20.54 -33.71
C ARG A 193 8.33 -21.20 -33.23
N ARG A 194 9.09 -21.72 -34.20
CA ARG A 194 10.36 -22.46 -34.06
C ARG A 194 11.51 -21.75 -33.31
N TRP A 195 11.28 -20.60 -32.68
CA TRP A 195 12.33 -19.73 -32.15
C TRP A 195 12.54 -19.85 -30.63
N TYR A 196 11.75 -20.66 -29.91
CA TYR A 196 11.93 -20.90 -28.48
C TYR A 196 12.34 -22.35 -28.17
N ASN A 197 13.50 -22.73 -28.70
CA ASN A 197 14.32 -23.83 -28.17
C ASN A 197 15.73 -23.29 -27.89
N LYS A 198 15.84 -22.22 -27.06
CA LYS A 198 17.14 -21.91 -26.48
C LYS A 198 17.38 -22.85 -25.31
N LYS A 199 18.27 -23.81 -25.59
CA LYS A 199 18.86 -24.79 -24.68
C LYS A 199 18.98 -24.24 -23.26
N ARG A 200 18.31 -24.89 -22.29
CA ARG A 200 18.72 -24.81 -20.89
C ARG A 200 20.18 -25.26 -20.85
N PHE A 201 21.11 -24.33 -20.61
CA PHE A 201 22.49 -24.69 -20.30
C PHE A 201 22.46 -25.34 -18.91
N ILE A 202 22.37 -26.66 -18.89
CA ILE A 202 22.59 -27.45 -17.67
C ILE A 202 24.10 -27.46 -17.49
N ILE A 203 24.60 -26.65 -16.56
CA ILE A 203 26.00 -26.70 -16.15
C ILE A 203 26.16 -28.01 -15.37
N PRO A 204 27.01 -28.97 -15.81
CA PRO A 204 27.25 -30.19 -15.07
C PRO A 204 27.73 -29.85 -13.66
N PHE A 205 27.29 -30.60 -12.65
CA PHE A 205 27.66 -30.35 -11.25
C PHE A 205 29.19 -30.27 -11.05
N SER A 206 29.96 -31.01 -11.86
CA SER A 206 31.43 -30.95 -11.89
C SER A 206 32.02 -29.62 -12.36
N LEU A 207 31.34 -28.89 -13.24
CA LEU A 207 31.78 -27.55 -13.65
C LEU A 207 31.45 -26.51 -12.57
N LEU A 208 30.31 -26.69 -11.89
CA LEU A 208 29.88 -25.78 -10.83
C LEU A 208 30.79 -25.88 -9.60
N THR A 209 31.22 -27.10 -9.24
CA THR A 209 32.21 -27.32 -8.19
C THR A 209 33.59 -26.76 -8.58
N ALA A 210 34.01 -26.90 -9.84
CA ALA A 210 35.27 -26.31 -10.31
C ALA A 210 35.25 -24.77 -10.27
N ILE A 211 34.13 -24.14 -10.66
CA ILE A 211 33.96 -22.67 -10.59
C ILE A 211 34.00 -22.18 -9.14
N MET A 212 33.36 -22.90 -8.21
CA MET A 212 33.38 -22.57 -6.79
C MET A 212 34.79 -22.68 -6.19
N ILE A 213 35.55 -23.72 -6.56
CA ILE A 213 36.94 -23.89 -6.09
C ILE A 213 37.83 -22.78 -6.64
N VAL A 214 37.69 -22.42 -7.92
CA VAL A 214 38.44 -21.31 -8.53
C VAL A 214 38.08 -19.96 -7.89
N ALA A 215 36.81 -19.73 -7.57
CA ALA A 215 36.36 -18.52 -6.88
C ALA A 215 36.89 -18.42 -5.44
N ILE A 216 36.98 -19.55 -4.72
CA ILE A 216 37.57 -19.60 -3.36
C ILE A 216 39.08 -19.32 -3.42
N VAL A 217 39.79 -19.89 -4.39
CA VAL A 217 41.24 -19.67 -4.57
C VAL A 217 41.55 -18.23 -5.03
N LEU A 218 40.72 -17.66 -5.91
CA LEU A 218 40.81 -16.25 -6.32
C LEU A 218 40.45 -15.31 -5.15
N GLY A 219 39.43 -15.62 -4.36
CA GLY A 219 39.05 -14.85 -3.17
C GLY A 219 40.12 -14.85 -2.08
N ALA A 220 40.88 -15.95 -1.96
CA ALA A 220 42.00 -16.06 -1.01
C ALA A 220 43.29 -15.35 -1.49
N THR A 221 43.46 -15.14 -2.80
CA THR A 221 44.68 -14.54 -3.39
C THR A 221 44.52 -13.05 -3.75
N LEU A 222 43.29 -12.58 -3.99
CA LEU A 222 42.97 -11.20 -4.39
C LEU A 222 42.11 -10.44 -3.37
N GLY A 223 42.04 -10.95 -2.13
CA GLY A 223 41.26 -10.37 -1.03
C GLY A 223 41.63 -8.91 -0.73
N SER A 224 41.04 -7.99 -1.48
CA SER A 224 41.00 -6.57 -1.15
C SER A 224 40.01 -6.42 -0.01
N ARG A 225 40.54 -6.14 1.18
CA ARG A 225 39.76 -5.81 2.36
C ARG A 225 38.94 -4.56 2.04
N SER A 226 37.68 -4.75 1.65
CA SER A 226 36.75 -3.64 1.48
C SER A 226 36.40 -3.15 2.88
N THR A 227 37.02 -2.06 3.30
CA THR A 227 36.52 -1.28 4.42
C THR A 227 35.19 -0.69 3.99
N ALA A 228 34.11 -1.36 4.38
CA ALA A 228 32.77 -0.78 4.36
C ALA A 228 32.83 0.50 5.21
N THR A 229 32.80 1.64 4.53
CA THR A 229 32.66 2.94 5.17
C THR A 229 31.26 2.98 5.78
N ALA A 230 31.22 3.02 7.11
CA ALA A 230 30.00 3.22 7.88
C ALA A 230 29.37 4.55 7.45
N SER A 231 28.28 4.48 6.67
CA SER A 231 27.41 5.61 6.48
C SER A 231 26.63 5.82 7.77
N ASP A 232 26.86 6.97 8.38
CA ASP A 232 26.23 7.44 9.60
C ASP A 232 24.68 7.40 9.52
N GLY A 233 24.09 6.31 10.01
CA GLY A 233 23.00 6.31 11.00
C GLY A 233 21.70 7.08 10.75
N LYS A 234 21.40 7.63 9.56
CA LYS A 234 20.18 8.43 9.36
C LYS A 234 19.01 7.65 8.77
N CYS A 235 18.08 7.28 9.65
CA CYS A 235 16.70 6.93 9.34
C CYS A 235 15.86 8.21 9.32
N SER A 236 15.66 8.84 8.15
CA SER A 236 15.04 10.18 8.07
C SER A 236 13.57 10.23 8.48
N SER A 237 12.86 9.10 8.47
CA SER A 237 11.44 9.03 8.84
C SER A 237 11.17 8.62 10.29
N PHE A 238 12.20 8.28 11.07
CA PHE A 238 12.06 7.90 12.48
C PHE A 238 12.97 8.76 13.36
N VAL A 239 12.42 9.29 14.44
CA VAL A 239 13.16 9.92 15.52
C VAL A 239 13.91 8.84 16.28
N ARG A 240 15.23 9.02 16.39
CA ARG A 240 16.12 8.16 17.15
C ARG A 240 16.15 8.58 18.61
N LYS A 241 16.05 7.61 19.52
CA LYS A 241 16.21 7.80 20.96
C LYS A 241 17.08 6.70 21.55
N ASP A 242 18.26 7.07 22.03
CA ASP A 242 19.21 6.16 22.66
C ASP A 242 18.83 5.89 24.13
N GLY A 243 19.16 4.70 24.64
CA GLY A 243 18.92 4.29 26.04
C GLY A 243 17.44 4.13 26.40
N TRP A 244 16.57 3.93 25.42
CA TRP A 244 15.13 3.81 25.60
C TRP A 244 14.61 2.59 24.86
N ASP A 245 13.82 1.77 25.56
CA ASP A 245 13.19 0.56 25.05
C ASP A 245 11.67 0.70 25.14
N ILE A 246 10.96 0.07 24.20
CA ILE A 246 9.52 -0.08 24.23
C ILE A 246 9.22 -1.55 24.57
N PRO A 247 8.87 -1.87 25.84
CA PRO A 247 8.53 -3.23 26.20
C PRO A 247 7.20 -3.65 25.56
N ASP A 248 7.14 -4.92 25.16
CA ASP A 248 5.99 -5.57 24.52
C ASP A 248 5.57 -4.88 23.19
N ASN A 249 4.59 -5.43 22.46
CA ASN A 249 4.10 -4.93 21.15
C ASN A 249 4.95 -5.27 19.91
N ASP A 250 5.74 -6.34 19.96
CA ASP A 250 6.45 -6.85 18.78
C ASP A 250 5.47 -7.43 17.74
N ILE A 251 5.72 -7.21 16.46
CA ILE A 251 4.76 -7.50 15.39
C ILE A 251 4.53 -8.99 15.17
N LEU A 252 5.48 -9.86 15.52
CA LEU A 252 5.35 -11.32 15.51
C LEU A 252 6.37 -11.94 16.50
N SER A 253 6.35 -13.26 16.68
CA SER A 253 7.25 -14.03 17.54
C SER A 253 8.75 -13.75 17.28
N SER A 254 9.34 -12.88 18.10
CA SER A 254 10.80 -12.61 18.25
C SER A 254 11.47 -11.62 17.30
N PRO A 255 12.62 -11.03 17.74
CA PRO A 255 13.39 -10.06 16.96
C PRO A 255 14.01 -10.66 15.71
N VAL A 256 14.20 -9.81 14.71
CA VAL A 256 14.96 -10.09 13.49
C VAL A 256 16.41 -9.65 13.66
N HIS A 257 17.33 -10.34 13.00
CA HIS A 257 18.74 -10.02 13.07
C HIS A 257 19.09 -8.99 12.00
N GLU A 258 19.55 -7.82 12.41
CA GLU A 258 19.91 -6.71 11.52
C GLU A 258 21.31 -6.19 11.87
N PRO A 259 22.17 -5.93 10.87
CA PRO A 259 23.57 -5.60 11.11
C PRO A 259 23.77 -4.23 11.78
N ASP A 260 22.81 -3.31 11.63
CA ASP A 260 22.86 -1.96 12.17
C ASP A 260 21.48 -1.32 12.34
N TYR A 261 21.46 -0.16 13.01
CA TYR A 261 20.25 0.63 13.25
C TYR A 261 19.53 1.03 11.96
N ALA A 262 20.28 1.34 10.89
CA ALA A 262 19.70 1.77 9.63
C ALA A 262 18.97 0.61 8.92
N SER A 263 19.49 -0.60 9.04
CA SER A 263 18.89 -1.82 8.51
C SER A 263 17.63 -2.20 9.28
N CYS A 264 17.66 -2.08 10.62
CA CYS A 264 16.46 -2.21 11.45
C CYS A 264 15.37 -1.16 11.13
N CYS A 265 15.77 0.08 10.86
CA CYS A 265 14.88 1.11 10.36
C CYS A 265 14.23 0.72 9.02
N LYS A 266 15.01 0.28 8.04
CA LYS A 266 14.49 -0.16 6.74
C LYS A 266 13.53 -1.33 6.88
N GLN A 267 13.85 -2.26 7.78
CA GLN A 267 12.98 -3.39 8.08
C GLN A 267 11.64 -2.94 8.68
N CYS A 268 11.65 -1.96 9.57
CA CYS A 268 10.43 -1.34 10.08
C CYS A 268 9.67 -0.60 8.95
N GLN A 269 10.33 0.20 8.12
CA GLN A 269 9.71 0.87 6.96
C GLN A 269 9.07 -0.11 5.95
N ALA A 270 9.64 -1.30 5.81
CA ALA A 270 9.13 -2.35 4.94
C ALA A 270 7.98 -3.17 5.56
N THR A 271 7.66 -2.95 6.84
CA THR A 271 6.63 -3.69 7.58
C THR A 271 5.42 -2.79 7.78
N LEU A 272 4.28 -3.10 7.13
CA LEU A 272 3.10 -2.22 7.10
C LEU A 272 2.61 -1.82 8.51
N GLU A 273 2.63 -2.75 9.46
CA GLU A 273 2.18 -2.49 10.84
C GLU A 273 3.26 -1.88 11.74
N CYS A 274 4.48 -1.60 11.24
CA CYS A 274 5.58 -1.12 12.09
C CYS A 274 5.57 0.40 12.29
N ILE A 275 5.28 0.80 13.52
CA ILE A 275 5.16 2.19 13.96
C ILE A 275 6.43 2.66 14.69
N SER A 276 7.16 1.70 15.28
CA SER A 276 8.42 1.94 15.97
C SER A 276 9.24 0.66 16.01
N PHE A 277 10.50 0.76 16.37
CA PHE A 277 11.36 -0.41 16.56
C PHE A 277 12.37 -0.17 17.66
N THR A 278 12.70 -1.23 18.40
CA THR A 278 13.87 -1.25 19.27
C THR A 278 15.01 -1.96 18.54
N PHE A 279 16.22 -1.42 18.58
CA PHE A 279 17.44 -2.04 18.05
C PHE A 279 18.50 -2.13 19.14
N GLN A 280 19.22 -3.25 19.18
CA GLN A 280 20.35 -3.43 20.08
C GLN A 280 21.63 -3.73 19.28
N PRO A 281 22.61 -2.80 19.21
CA PRO A 281 23.85 -2.98 18.46
C PRO A 281 24.68 -4.19 18.87
N SER A 282 24.81 -4.46 20.17
CA SER A 282 25.65 -5.53 20.72
C SER A 282 25.17 -6.93 20.35
N SER A 283 23.85 -7.12 20.29
CA SER A 283 23.22 -8.39 19.90
C SER A 283 22.75 -8.41 18.45
N GLN A 284 22.79 -7.25 17.76
CA GLN A 284 22.29 -7.05 16.40
C GLN A 284 20.83 -7.52 16.25
N LEU A 285 20.04 -7.35 17.31
CA LEU A 285 18.63 -7.70 17.35
C LEU A 285 17.78 -6.47 17.10
N CYS A 286 16.78 -6.63 16.24
CA CYS A 286 15.81 -5.63 15.85
C CYS A 286 14.42 -6.15 16.21
N TRP A 287 13.66 -5.33 16.94
CA TRP A 287 12.30 -5.61 17.36
C TRP A 287 11.37 -4.60 16.67
N PRO A 288 10.81 -4.93 15.50
CA PRO A 288 9.73 -4.15 14.87
C PRO A 288 8.47 -4.21 15.73
N LYS A 289 7.89 -3.04 16.01
CA LYS A 289 6.77 -2.89 16.94
C LYS A 289 5.60 -2.19 16.29
N ARG A 290 4.40 -2.70 16.59
CA ARG A 290 3.14 -2.12 16.13
C ARG A 290 2.67 -0.93 16.96
N SER A 291 3.42 -0.59 17.99
CA SER A 291 3.08 0.47 18.94
C SER A 291 4.32 1.01 19.64
N MET A 292 4.23 2.26 20.07
CA MET A 292 5.23 2.98 20.86
C MET A 292 5.22 2.67 22.36
N GLY A 293 4.16 2.05 22.88
CA GLY A 293 4.02 1.67 24.29
C GLY A 293 4.31 2.79 25.31
N GLY A 294 4.49 2.42 26.58
CA GLY A 294 4.85 3.36 27.67
C GLY A 294 6.34 3.69 27.75
N GLY A 295 7.17 2.87 27.09
CA GLY A 295 8.63 2.97 27.09
C GLY A 295 9.28 2.90 28.47
N ARG A 296 10.57 2.57 28.51
CA ARG A 296 11.39 2.64 29.72
C ARG A 296 12.82 2.98 29.37
N ASN A 297 13.47 3.72 30.26
CA ASN A 297 14.91 3.92 30.15
C ASN A 297 15.62 2.60 30.43
N THR A 298 16.61 2.27 29.63
CA THR A 298 17.46 1.09 29.81
C THR A 298 18.89 1.53 30.11
N THR A 299 19.64 0.67 30.81
CA THR A 299 21.07 0.88 31.09
C THR A 299 21.98 0.27 30.01
N GLY A 300 21.38 -0.24 28.92
CA GLY A 300 22.08 -0.92 27.83
C GLY A 300 22.27 -0.05 26.60
N ASP A 301 22.76 -0.65 25.53
CA ASP A 301 22.99 -0.03 24.22
C ASP A 301 21.73 0.02 23.35
N THR A 302 20.55 -0.05 23.97
CA THR A 302 19.27 -0.05 23.27
C THR A 302 19.02 1.28 22.57
N ILE A 303 18.58 1.23 21.31
CA ILE A 303 18.25 2.40 20.51
C ILE A 303 16.84 2.19 19.95
N THR A 304 15.94 3.14 20.18
CA THR A 304 14.61 3.10 19.60
C THR A 304 14.50 4.08 18.44
N GLY A 305 13.88 3.65 17.34
CA GLY A 305 13.39 4.52 16.28
C GLY A 305 11.86 4.58 16.31
N TYR A 306 11.28 5.78 16.19
CA TYR A 306 9.82 5.93 16.09
C TYR A 306 9.38 7.04 15.16
N ASN A 307 8.21 6.90 14.53
CA ASN A 307 7.65 7.95 13.67
C ASN A 307 6.86 8.98 14.50
N PRO A 308 7.31 10.26 14.60
CA PRO A 308 6.64 11.29 15.42
C PRO A 308 5.36 11.85 14.79
N ASN A 309 5.10 11.54 13.51
CA ASN A 309 4.04 12.15 12.72
C ASN A 309 2.72 11.37 12.72
N MET A 310 2.56 10.32 13.56
CA MET A 310 1.32 9.55 13.69
C MET A 310 0.55 9.92 14.97
N CYS A 311 -0.78 10.05 14.93
CA CYS A 311 -1.54 10.18 16.18
C CYS A 311 -1.58 8.83 16.88
N HIS A 312 -0.99 8.78 18.06
CA HIS A 312 -0.83 7.54 18.78
C HIS A 312 -2.05 7.22 19.64
N GLU A 313 -2.44 5.94 19.66
CA GLU A 313 -3.45 5.41 20.58
C GLU A 313 -3.06 5.58 22.06
N PHE A 314 -1.77 5.75 22.38
CA PHE A 314 -1.25 5.96 23.74
C PHE A 314 -1.09 7.44 24.12
N LEU A 315 -1.12 8.33 23.13
CA LEU A 315 -1.32 9.77 23.31
C LEU A 315 -2.81 10.12 23.25
N ARG A 316 -3.67 9.11 23.27
CA ARG A 316 -5.10 9.28 23.46
C ARG A 316 -5.39 9.36 24.95
N LYS A 317 -6.19 10.33 25.36
CA LYS A 317 -6.71 10.43 26.70
C LYS A 317 -8.23 10.54 26.65
N GLU A 318 -8.89 9.50 27.15
CA GLU A 318 -10.35 9.46 27.24
C GLU A 318 -10.84 10.34 28.39
N ALA A 319 -12.08 10.81 28.26
CA ALA A 319 -12.70 11.73 29.22
C ALA A 319 -11.78 12.92 29.55
N TRP A 320 -11.10 13.45 28.53
CA TRP A 320 -10.11 14.50 28.67
C TRP A 320 -10.24 15.52 27.56
N ASP A 321 -10.25 16.78 27.96
CA ASP A 321 -10.39 17.95 27.09
C ASP A 321 -9.24 18.91 27.33
N ILE A 322 -8.85 19.62 26.27
CA ILE A 322 -7.91 20.74 26.34
C ILE A 322 -8.72 22.02 26.08
N PRO A 323 -9.30 22.66 27.11
CA PRO A 323 -10.13 23.84 26.91
C PRO A 323 -9.31 25.01 26.34
N GLY A 324 -9.88 25.67 25.32
CA GLY A 324 -9.20 26.73 24.58
C GLY A 324 -8.07 26.21 23.70
N ASN A 325 -7.16 27.11 23.29
CA ASN A 325 -6.08 26.83 22.34
C ASN A 325 -6.53 26.29 20.98
N ASP A 326 -7.80 26.49 20.63
CA ASP A 326 -8.35 26.10 19.35
C ASP A 326 -7.69 26.89 18.21
N ILE A 327 -7.27 26.16 17.17
CA ILE A 327 -6.76 26.75 15.92
C ILE A 327 -7.90 27.41 15.15
N LEU A 328 -9.11 26.87 15.29
CA LEU A 328 -10.31 27.35 14.63
C LEU A 328 -11.31 27.86 15.67
N THR A 329 -12.05 28.91 15.35
CA THR A 329 -13.09 29.49 16.22
C THR A 329 -14.26 28.54 16.46
N SER A 330 -14.39 27.47 15.67
CA SER A 330 -15.43 26.45 15.83
C SER A 330 -14.88 25.06 15.50
N PRO A 331 -15.37 24.00 16.17
CA PRO A 331 -14.96 22.63 15.88
C PRO A 331 -15.32 22.21 14.46
N VAL A 332 -14.45 21.42 13.83
CA VAL A 332 -14.75 20.79 12.54
C VAL A 332 -15.54 19.52 12.78
N LEU A 333 -16.51 19.19 11.93
CA LEU A 333 -17.17 17.89 12.00
C LEU A 333 -16.30 16.82 11.32
N GLN A 334 -15.97 15.77 12.05
CA GLN A 334 -15.22 14.62 11.55
C GLN A 334 -15.96 13.32 11.90
N PRO A 335 -15.98 12.33 10.97
CA PRO A 335 -16.80 11.13 11.16
C PRO A 335 -16.26 10.21 12.26
N ASP A 336 -14.96 10.30 12.56
CA ASP A 336 -14.30 9.50 13.57
C ASP A 336 -13.04 10.18 14.13
N TYR A 337 -12.52 9.58 15.21
CA TYR A 337 -11.30 10.02 15.88
C TYR A 337 -10.08 10.00 14.94
N ALA A 338 -10.01 9.03 14.02
CA ALA A 338 -8.90 8.89 13.08
C ALA A 338 -8.87 10.04 12.06
N SER A 339 -10.05 10.46 11.58
CA SER A 339 -10.22 11.59 10.67
C SER A 339 -9.86 12.92 11.35
N CYS A 340 -10.25 13.08 12.62
CA CYS A 340 -9.84 14.22 13.43
C CYS A 340 -8.31 14.26 13.64
N CYS A 341 -7.70 13.10 13.91
CA CYS A 341 -6.26 12.94 13.94
C CYS A 341 -5.59 13.38 12.62
N SER A 342 -6.03 12.85 11.49
CA SER A 342 -5.44 13.15 10.18
C SER A 342 -5.55 14.63 9.85
N GLN A 343 -6.65 15.27 10.26
CA GLN A 343 -6.80 16.71 10.10
C GLN A 343 -5.80 17.50 10.96
N CYS A 344 -5.56 17.07 12.20
CA CYS A 344 -4.52 17.67 13.03
C CYS A 344 -3.12 17.46 12.44
N GLN A 345 -2.81 16.27 11.91
CA GLN A 345 -1.53 16.00 11.24
C GLN A 345 -1.29 16.92 10.03
N ALA A 346 -2.32 17.13 9.23
CA ALA A 346 -2.28 18.01 8.06
C ALA A 346 -2.19 19.51 8.42
N THR A 347 -2.44 19.87 9.68
CA THR A 347 -2.45 21.25 10.15
C THR A 347 -1.10 21.60 10.80
N LEU A 348 -0.35 22.51 10.18
CA LEU A 348 1.03 22.84 10.56
C LEU A 348 1.19 23.15 12.06
N GLU A 349 0.30 24.00 12.60
CA GLU A 349 0.33 24.46 14.00
C GLU A 349 -0.38 23.51 14.98
N CYS A 350 -0.96 22.40 14.52
CA CYS A 350 -1.67 21.49 15.40
C CYS A 350 -0.69 20.56 16.15
N THR A 351 -0.81 20.58 17.47
CA THR A 351 -0.01 19.79 18.41
C THR A 351 -0.85 18.79 19.20
N ALA A 352 -2.17 19.00 19.26
CA ALA A 352 -3.15 18.11 19.89
C ALA A 352 -4.53 18.36 19.28
N PHE A 353 -5.49 17.48 19.55
CA PHE A 353 -6.90 17.67 19.17
C PHE A 353 -7.82 17.04 20.22
N THR A 354 -9.07 17.51 20.31
CA THR A 354 -10.11 16.91 21.14
C THR A 354 -11.29 16.51 20.25
N TYR A 355 -11.73 15.26 20.34
CA TYR A 355 -12.80 14.70 19.52
C TYR A 355 -13.96 14.19 20.39
N SER A 356 -15.20 14.54 20.05
CA SER A 356 -16.43 14.01 20.67
C SER A 356 -17.17 13.09 19.69
N PRO A 357 -17.23 11.77 19.93
CA PRO A 357 -17.94 10.82 19.08
C PRO A 357 -19.44 11.13 18.88
N SER A 358 -20.13 11.54 19.93
CA SER A 358 -21.59 11.80 19.92
C SER A 358 -21.97 13.00 19.07
N SER A 359 -21.11 14.02 19.05
CA SER A 359 -21.34 15.26 18.29
C SER A 359 -20.53 15.34 17.00
N GLN A 360 -19.61 14.38 16.77
CA GLN A 360 -18.62 14.38 15.68
C GLN A 360 -17.71 15.61 15.67
N GLN A 361 -17.63 16.35 16.77
CA GLN A 361 -16.85 17.58 16.84
C GLN A 361 -15.37 17.28 17.04
N CYS A 362 -14.54 17.88 16.20
CA CYS A 362 -13.09 17.82 16.20
C CYS A 362 -12.50 19.22 16.41
N SER A 363 -11.90 19.44 17.58
CA SER A 363 -11.30 20.70 17.99
C SER A 363 -9.78 20.59 17.92
N LEU A 364 -9.17 21.20 16.90
CA LEU A 364 -7.71 21.20 16.68
C LEU A 364 -7.02 22.21 17.59
N LYS A 365 -5.93 21.82 18.25
CA LYS A 365 -5.26 22.59 19.30
C LYS A 365 -3.82 22.92 18.95
N LYS A 366 -3.41 24.16 19.21
CA LYS A 366 -2.03 24.65 19.00
C LYS A 366 -1.07 24.45 20.19
N SER A 367 -1.59 23.99 21.34
CA SER A 367 -0.79 23.63 22.52
C SER A 367 -1.32 22.36 23.17
N LYS A 368 -0.44 21.66 23.92
CA LYS A 368 -0.74 20.47 24.72
C LYS A 368 -1.11 20.82 26.18
N ASP A 369 -0.96 22.08 26.57
CA ASP A 369 -1.08 22.54 27.95
C ASP A 369 -2.55 22.70 28.40
N SER A 370 -2.76 22.77 29.71
CA SER A 370 -4.05 23.12 30.33
C SER A 370 -5.19 22.10 30.18
N GLY A 371 -4.87 20.82 29.97
CA GLY A 371 -5.87 19.76 29.91
C GLY A 371 -6.60 19.53 31.24
N ARG A 372 -7.87 19.12 31.16
CA ARG A 372 -8.72 18.77 32.31
C ARG A 372 -9.54 17.51 32.03
N ASN A 373 -9.98 16.86 33.11
CA ASN A 373 -10.99 15.82 33.00
C ASN A 373 -12.28 16.43 32.44
N SER A 374 -12.89 15.72 31.50
CA SER A 374 -14.15 16.08 30.87
C SER A 374 -15.23 15.11 31.33
N THR A 375 -16.46 15.61 31.50
CA THR A 375 -17.64 14.78 31.77
C THR A 375 -18.33 14.31 30.49
N ASP A 376 -17.90 14.81 29.34
CA ASP A 376 -18.43 14.46 28.03
C ASP A 376 -17.66 13.28 27.43
N ASP A 377 -18.16 12.71 26.33
CA ASP A 377 -17.52 11.60 25.60
C ASP A 377 -16.24 11.99 24.83
N THR A 378 -15.66 13.13 25.20
CA THR A 378 -14.49 13.71 24.56
C THR A 378 -13.24 12.88 24.80
N THR A 379 -12.49 12.69 23.73
CA THR A 379 -11.20 12.02 23.70
C THR A 379 -10.17 12.96 23.09
N THR A 380 -9.06 13.20 23.81
CA THR A 380 -7.96 14.03 23.32
C THR A 380 -6.86 13.17 22.72
N GLY A 381 -6.35 13.55 21.55
CA GLY A 381 -5.15 12.98 20.95
C GLY A 381 -4.00 14.00 20.91
N TYR A 382 -2.78 13.58 21.27
CA TYR A 382 -1.57 14.41 21.12
C TYR A 382 -0.73 13.97 19.91
N LEU A 383 -0.10 14.94 19.24
CA LEU A 383 0.92 14.68 18.22
C LEU A 383 2.31 14.67 18.86
N GLY A 384 3.20 13.83 18.35
CA GLY A 384 4.59 13.68 18.83
C GLY A 384 5.54 14.81 18.43
N LYS A 385 5.03 16.02 18.14
CA LYS A 385 5.81 17.21 17.80
C LYS A 385 6.45 17.86 19.03
#